data_AF-A0A6N9UG62-F1
#
_entry.id   AF-A0A6N9UG62-F1
#
_cell.length_a   1.000
_cell.length_b   1.000
_cell.length_c   1.000
_cell.angle_alpha   90.00
_cell.angle_beta   90.00
_cell.angle_gamma   90.00
#
_symmetry.space_group_name_H-M   'P 1'
#
loop_
_entity.id
_entity.type
_entity.pdbx_description
1 polymer ?
#
loop_
_entity_poly.entity_id
_entity_poly.type
_entity_poly.pdbx_seq_one_letter_code
_entity_poly.pdbx_strand_id
1 'polypeptide(L)' 'RVARGRPVDVARGFVRAVRRRDWQQAAGAGRWLTLLDGVPDTLGLEAGLDFVRLMGGSDPRVALQLEAARLMPAAVLL' A
#
# COMPACT_ATOMS: atom_id res chain seq x y z
N ARG A 1 7.27 -14.50 0.21
CA ARG A 1 7.18 -15.42 1.37
C ARG A 1 7.48 -14.71 2.70
N VAL A 2 8.56 -13.93 2.82
CA VAL A 2 8.94 -13.23 4.08
C VAL A 2 7.95 -12.14 4.52
N ALA A 3 7.44 -11.32 3.59
CA ALA A 3 6.50 -10.22 3.91
C ALA A 3 5.23 -10.67 4.63
N ARG A 4 4.76 -11.90 4.36
CA ARG A 4 3.54 -12.46 4.96
C ARG A 4 3.69 -12.71 6.48
N GLY A 5 4.91 -12.91 6.96
CA GLY A 5 5.18 -13.10 8.39
C GLY A 5 5.53 -11.81 9.15
N ARG A 6 5.58 -10.64 8.49
CA ARG A 6 6.06 -9.38 9.09
C ARG A 6 5.23 -8.16 8.65
N PRO A 7 3.90 -8.16 8.80
CA PRO A 7 3.03 -7.08 8.33
C PRO A 7 3.40 -5.70 8.91
N VAL A 8 3.82 -5.63 10.17
CA VAL A 8 4.27 -4.39 10.82
C VAL A 8 5.51 -3.78 10.16
N ASP A 9 6.44 -4.61 9.70
CA ASP A 9 7.65 -4.12 9.03
C ASP A 9 7.34 -3.57 7.64
N VAL A 10 6.37 -4.18 6.94
CA VAL A 10 5.84 -3.66 5.67
C VAL A 10 5.11 -2.34 5.90
N ALA A 11 4.28 -2.23 6.95
CA ALA A 11 3.61 -0.99 7.33
C ALA A 11 4.61 0.13 7.62
N ARG A 12 5.69 -0.16 8.35
CA ARG A 12 6.77 0.80 8.59
C ARG A 12 7.46 1.22 7.28
N GLY A 13 7.65 0.28 6.36
CA GLY A 13 8.17 0.53 5.02
C GLY A 13 7.29 1.49 4.21
N PHE A 14 5.97 1.30 4.25
CA PHE A 14 4.99 2.20 3.65
C PHE A 14 5.10 3.62 4.22
N VAL A 15 5.04 3.77 5.55
CA VAL A 15 5.15 5.08 6.20
C VAL A 15 6.48 5.76 5.87
N ARG A 16 7.58 5.00 5.85
CA ARG A 16 8.90 5.54 5.49
C ARG A 16 8.93 6.03 4.03
N ALA A 17 8.33 5.30 3.10
CA ALA A 17 8.25 5.70 1.70
C ALA A 17 7.42 6.99 1.53
N VAL A 18 6.25 7.07 2.19
CA VAL A 18 5.41 8.27 2.23
C VAL A 18 6.19 9.49 2.74
N ARG A 19 6.88 9.35 3.89
CA ARG A 19 7.69 10.43 4.46
C ARG A 19 8.83 10.90 3.56
N ARG A 20 9.36 10.01 2.71
CA ARG A 20 10.41 10.31 1.74
C ARG A 20 9.89 10.81 0.40
N ARG A 21 8.57 10.89 0.23
CA ARG A 21 7.92 11.20 -1.06
C ARG A 21 8.28 10.21 -2.17
N ASP A 22 8.64 8.99 -1.78
CA ASP A 22 8.82 7.89 -2.72
C ASP A 22 7.47 7.25 -3.00
N TRP A 23 6.70 7.89 -3.89
CA TRP A 23 5.31 7.54 -4.15
C TRP A 23 5.17 6.18 -4.84
N GLN A 24 6.14 5.79 -5.68
CA GLN A 24 6.14 4.46 -6.31
C GLN A 24 6.34 3.37 -5.26
N GLN A 25 7.29 3.53 -4.33
CA GLN A 25 7.49 2.57 -3.26
C GLN A 25 6.32 2.54 -2.27
N ALA A 26 5.73 3.71 -1.96
CA ALA A 26 4.55 3.80 -1.10
C ALA A 26 3.36 3.06 -1.74
N ALA A 27 3.08 3.28 -3.03
CA ALA A 27 1.98 2.62 -3.71
C ALA A 27 2.20 1.09 -3.80
N GLY A 28 3.43 0.64 -4.11
CA GLY A 28 3.77 -0.77 -4.16
C GLY A 28 3.67 -1.49 -2.81
N ALA A 29 4.16 -0.86 -1.73
CA ALA A 29 4.03 -1.39 -0.37
C ALA A 29 2.57 -1.40 0.10
N GLY A 30 1.85 -0.32 -0.17
CA GLY A 30 0.43 -0.17 0.15
C GLY A 30 -0.44 -1.25 -0.50
N ARG A 31 -0.21 -1.56 -1.78
CA ARG A 31 -0.87 -2.68 -2.47
C ARG A 31 -0.65 -4.03 -1.79
N TRP A 32 0.56 -4.31 -1.30
CA TRP A 32 0.80 -5.56 -0.60
C TRP A 32 0.11 -5.59 0.76
N LEU A 33 0.02 -4.46 1.45
CA LEU A 33 -0.65 -4.37 2.75
C LEU A 33 -2.16 -4.68 2.66
N THR A 34 -2.82 -4.47 1.52
CA THR A 34 -4.23 -4.86 1.35
C THR A 34 -4.44 -6.38 1.30
N LEU A 35 -3.36 -7.17 1.17
CA LEU A 35 -3.38 -8.63 1.11
C LEU A 35 -2.81 -9.30 2.37
N LEU A 36 -2.36 -8.53 3.36
CA LEU A 36 -1.74 -9.07 4.56
C LEU A 36 -2.69 -9.01 5.74
N ASP A 37 -2.83 -10.13 6.45
CA ASP A 37 -3.44 -10.15 7.77
C ASP A 37 -2.54 -9.45 8.79
N GLY A 38 -3.14 -8.91 9.86
CA GLY A 38 -2.40 -8.32 10.98
C GLY A 38 -1.73 -6.97 10.65
N VAL A 39 -2.17 -6.28 9.60
CA VAL A 39 -1.84 -4.86 9.39
C VAL A 39 -2.50 -4.05 10.51
N PRO A 40 -1.76 -3.18 11.24
CA PRO A 40 -2.36 -2.40 12.33
C PRO A 40 -3.44 -1.44 11.82
N ASP A 41 -4.61 -1.42 12.46
CA ASP A 41 -5.70 -0.49 12.13
C ASP A 41 -5.27 0.98 12.25
N THR A 42 -4.36 1.26 13.19
CA THR A 42 -3.76 2.59 13.40
C THR A 42 -2.92 3.09 12.22
N LEU A 43 -2.59 2.23 11.26
CA LEU A 43 -1.94 2.64 10.02
C LEU A 43 -2.87 3.53 9.16
N GLY A 44 -4.18 3.32 9.23
CA GLY A 44 -5.15 4.01 8.37
C GLY A 44 -4.85 3.78 6.89
N LEU A 45 -4.68 2.52 6.47
CA LEU A 45 -4.15 2.16 5.15
C LEU A 45 -4.96 2.78 4.00
N GLU A 46 -6.28 2.74 4.05
CA GLU A 46 -7.16 3.31 3.02
C GLU A 46 -6.89 4.81 2.82
N ALA A 47 -6.97 5.60 3.89
CA ALA A 47 -6.64 7.02 3.85
C ALA A 47 -5.19 7.28 3.41
N GLY A 48 -4.27 6.40 3.79
CA GLY A 48 -2.88 6.43 3.32
C GLY A 48 -2.75 6.22 1.82
N LEU A 49 -3.51 5.31 1.23
CA LEU A 49 -3.54 5.07 -0.21
C LEU A 49 -4.17 6.23 -0.98
N ASP A 50 -5.21 6.86 -0.43
CA ASP A 50 -5.81 8.07 -0.99
C ASP A 50 -4.83 9.25 -0.98
N PHE A 51 -4.09 9.41 0.12
CA PHE A 51 -3.02 10.39 0.20
C PHE A 51 -1.93 10.13 -0.85
N VAL A 52 -1.50 8.87 -1.03
CA VAL A 52 -0.54 8.51 -2.08
C VAL A 52 -1.10 8.77 -3.48
N ARG A 53 -2.39 8.54 -3.72
CA ARG A 53 -3.06 8.87 -4.99
C ARG A 53 -2.96 10.36 -5.29
N LEU A 54 -3.30 11.19 -4.31
CA LEU A 54 -3.25 12.64 -4.43
C LEU A 54 -1.82 13.14 -4.68
N MET A 55 -0.85 12.61 -3.93
CA MET A 55 0.54 13.09 -3.98
C MET A 55 1.38 12.52 -5.12
N GLY A 56 1.06 11.32 -5.59
CA GLY A 56 1.73 10.66 -6.72
C GLY A 56 1.37 11.25 -8.08
N GLY A 57 0.35 12.11 -8.14
CA GLY A 57 -0.05 12.81 -9.35
C GLY A 57 -0.44 11.86 -10.49
N SER A 58 0.01 12.18 -11.70
CA SER A 58 -0.28 11.44 -12.92
C SER A 58 0.72 10.32 -13.23
N ASP A 59 1.55 9.90 -12.27
CA ASP A 59 2.48 8.78 -12.48
C ASP A 59 1.68 7.48 -12.76
N PRO A 60 1.76 6.90 -13.96
CA PRO A 60 0.99 5.72 -14.33
C PRO A 60 1.40 4.48 -13.51
N ARG A 61 2.64 4.42 -13.02
CA ARG A 61 3.09 3.32 -12.15
C ARG A 61 2.40 3.40 -10.80
N VAL A 62 2.31 4.59 -10.22
CA VAL A 62 1.56 4.80 -8.98
C VAL A 62 0.09 4.44 -9.18
N ALA A 63 -0.54 4.96 -10.25
CA ALA A 63 -1.93 4.67 -10.56
C ALA A 63 -2.22 3.16 -10.68
N LEU A 64 -1.37 2.41 -11.39
CA LEU A 64 -1.48 0.96 -11.53
C LEU A 64 -1.41 0.23 -10.19
N GLN A 65 -0.46 0.61 -9.33
CA GLN A 65 -0.30 -0.02 -8.01
C GLN A 65 -1.54 0.19 -7.13
N LEU A 66 -2.10 1.39 -7.14
CA LEU A 66 -3.28 1.75 -6.35
C LEU A 66 -4.55 1.07 -6.89
N GLU A 67 -4.67 0.92 -8.20
CA GLU A 67 -5.81 0.19 -8.78
C GLU A 67 -5.73 -1.31 -8.48
N ALA A 68 -4.53 -1.89 -8.54
CA ALA A 68 -4.31 -3.25 -8.08
C ALA A 68 -4.65 -3.39 -6.58
N ALA A 69 -4.28 -2.43 -5.74
CA ALA A 69 -4.58 -2.44 -4.31
C ALA A 69 -6.09 -2.47 -4.03
N ARG A 70 -6.88 -1.79 -4.87
CA ARG A 70 -8.35 -1.74 -4.81
C ARG A 70 -9.01 -3.05 -5.24
N LEU A 71 -8.47 -3.70 -6.27
CA LEU A 71 -9.09 -4.87 -6.90
C LEU A 71 -8.65 -6.21 -6.28
N MET A 72 -7.41 -6.30 -5.80
CA MET A 72 -6.82 -7.56 -5.32
C MET A 72 -7.56 -8.18 -4.12
N PRO A 73 -8.01 -7.43 -3.10
CA PRO A 73 -8.75 -8.03 -1.97
C PRO A 73 -10.04 -8.73 -2.41
N ALA A 74 -10.75 -8.19 -3.40
CA ALA A 74 -11.96 -8.80 -3.95
C ALA A 74 -11.65 -10.06 -4.77
N ALA A 75 -10.52 -10.08 -5.47
CA ALA A 75 -10.08 -11.23 -6.26
C ALA A 75 -9.59 -12.42 -5.40
N VAL A 76 -9.24 -12.20 -4.14
CA VAL A 76 -8.88 -13.29 -3.20
C VAL A 76 -10.11 -14.05 -2.70
N LEU A 77 -11.30 -13.48 -2.85
CA LEU A 77 -12.57 -14.09 -2.42
C LEU A 77 -13.29 -14.87 -3.55
N LEU A 78 -12.70 -14.94 -4.76
CA LEU A 78 -13.16 -15.73 -5.91
C LEU A 78 -12.31 -16.99 -6.06
#